data_AF-A0A6L7UWG5-F1
#
_entry.id   AF-A0A6L7UWG5-F1
#
_cell.length_a   1.000
_cell.length_b   1.000
_cell.length_c   1.000
_cell.angle_alpha   90.00
_cell.angle_beta   90.00
_cell.angle_gamma   90.00
#
_symmetry.space_group_name_H-M   'P 1'
#
loop_
_entity.id
_entity.type
_entity.pdbx_description
1 polymer ?
#
loop_
_entity_poly.entity_id
_entity_poly.type
_entity_poly.pdbx_seq_one_letter_code
_entity_poly.pdbx_strand_id
1 'polypeptide(L)'
;MNTGHLVAAQPEICHRFHIAIVECLVERPIRLQHRAVILLPVGVRLVRRLVRHASAPHMLDLMQSIRNSLRNASRARLIGLLAPAAGVILLLGASACSDDIQQAQPQRQIQVQTAPQPNESEPPTQAAAQSQLESRAQPAQPTQQERQTAAVGAQHPTFLPRDATETAEGIPIIRDDLRHPVYGRDWSTEWGIRIIEFDELLQGAVRDRIPALTGPNYVTLAEASTYYSEETPLVQVNVNGDPRGYPLEILTWHEIVNDVVGGVPVTVTFCPLCNTAIAFESQIGEEVYQFGVSGLLRNSDLVMYDRNTESLWQQSSGRAIVGRMVGARLRYVPASIVSFGQLRSAFPDALILSRETGWPRAYGQNPYRNYDNPETGGPYGIFFDRDSIDPRLPPAERVVAIEGPSGAAVAYAWSALEVERALHDSFDGIDLVVFWTPGARSALDASVISNARQVGATAVFETSLDGRTLSFQPNPDDASGQTFVDEQTGSTWDIFGRALAGPLEGEQLTRVIHSDHFWFAWQAFHPTTRLLRLVGDEPAVDQ
;
A
#
# COMPACT_ATOMS: atom_id res chain seq x y z
N MET A 1 47.56 -50.76 -1.71
CA MET A 1 47.06 -51.32 -2.98
C MET A 1 45.63 -50.81 -3.17
N ASN A 2 45.21 -50.27 -4.31
CA ASN A 2 45.99 -49.95 -5.52
C ASN A 2 45.47 -48.66 -6.18
N THR A 3 46.29 -47.99 -6.99
CA THR A 3 45.93 -46.76 -7.72
C THR A 3 45.23 -47.06 -9.06
N GLY A 4 44.46 -46.09 -9.58
CA GLY A 4 43.85 -46.16 -10.91
C GLY A 4 43.34 -44.80 -11.41
N HIS A 5 43.88 -44.32 -12.52
CA HIS A 5 43.47 -43.10 -13.25
C HIS A 5 42.73 -43.46 -14.56
N LEU A 6 42.39 -42.43 -15.36
CA LEU A 6 41.98 -42.47 -16.78
C LEU A 6 40.48 -42.80 -17.02
N VAL A 7 39.77 -42.25 -18.01
CA VAL A 7 40.07 -41.15 -18.96
C VAL A 7 38.75 -40.51 -19.46
N ALA A 8 38.81 -39.31 -20.06
CA ALA A 8 37.65 -38.62 -20.64
C ALA A 8 37.35 -39.06 -22.09
N ALA A 9 36.07 -39.08 -22.49
CA ALA A 9 35.61 -39.24 -23.87
C ALA A 9 34.37 -38.36 -24.15
N GLN A 10 34.11 -38.04 -25.42
CA GLN A 10 33.14 -37.02 -25.87
C GLN A 10 31.84 -37.61 -26.51
N PRO A 11 30.80 -36.80 -26.83
CA PRO A 11 29.42 -37.29 -26.91
C PRO A 11 28.91 -37.66 -28.32
N GLU A 12 28.15 -38.76 -28.43
CA GLU A 12 27.38 -39.13 -29.64
C GLU A 12 25.87 -39.39 -29.41
N ILE A 13 25.32 -39.11 -28.22
CA ILE A 13 23.91 -39.46 -27.88
C ILE A 13 22.95 -38.26 -28.00
N CYS A 14 23.05 -37.49 -29.08
CA CYS A 14 22.06 -36.45 -29.43
C CYS A 14 21.43 -36.63 -30.81
N HIS A 15 22.13 -37.22 -31.79
CA HIS A 15 21.70 -37.12 -33.19
C HIS A 15 20.57 -38.08 -33.62
N ARG A 16 20.27 -39.13 -32.83
CA ARG A 16 19.23 -40.14 -33.17
C ARG A 16 17.84 -39.87 -32.60
N PHE A 17 17.66 -38.92 -31.67
CA PHE A 17 16.35 -38.62 -31.08
C PHE A 17 15.55 -37.50 -31.79
N HIS A 18 16.17 -36.76 -32.72
CA HIS A 18 15.56 -35.58 -33.34
C HIS A 18 14.76 -35.83 -34.63
N ILE A 19 14.74 -37.05 -35.16
CA ILE A 19 14.03 -37.38 -36.42
C ILE A 19 12.62 -37.94 -36.16
N ALA A 20 12.46 -38.79 -35.15
CA ALA A 20 11.24 -39.58 -34.91
C ALA A 20 9.97 -38.77 -34.54
N ILE A 21 10.09 -37.49 -34.16
CA ILE A 21 8.96 -36.64 -33.75
C ILE A 21 8.40 -35.81 -34.93
N VAL A 22 9.19 -35.57 -35.98
CA VAL A 22 8.80 -34.69 -37.10
C VAL A 22 7.94 -35.43 -38.13
N GLU A 23 8.20 -36.71 -38.38
CA GLU A 23 7.47 -37.51 -39.39
C GLU A 23 6.06 -37.94 -38.96
N CYS A 24 5.75 -37.91 -37.65
CA CYS A 24 4.50 -38.48 -37.12
C CYS A 24 3.27 -37.53 -37.14
N LEU A 25 3.41 -36.32 -37.71
CA LEU A 25 2.36 -35.28 -37.67
C LEU A 25 1.87 -34.78 -39.04
N VAL A 26 2.31 -35.38 -40.16
CA VAL A 26 1.99 -34.89 -41.51
C VAL A 26 0.97 -35.75 -42.26
N GLU A 27 0.88 -37.06 -42.01
CA GLU A 27 0.00 -37.96 -42.78
C GLU A 27 -0.95 -38.83 -41.95
N ARG A 28 -2.19 -38.35 -41.73
CA ARG A 28 -3.49 -39.04 -41.95
C ARG A 28 -4.61 -38.44 -41.07
N PRO A 29 -5.80 -38.15 -41.62
CA PRO A 29 -6.94 -37.72 -40.83
C PRO A 29 -7.69 -38.91 -40.24
N ILE A 30 -7.76 -39.02 -38.91
CA ILE A 30 -8.63 -39.97 -38.20
C ILE A 30 -9.59 -39.18 -37.31
N ARG A 31 -10.90 -39.42 -37.47
CA ARG A 31 -11.94 -38.86 -36.61
C ARG A 31 -11.93 -39.59 -35.26
N LEU A 32 -11.76 -38.85 -34.16
CA LEU A 32 -12.15 -39.29 -32.82
C LEU A 32 -12.84 -38.14 -32.09
N GLN A 33 -13.91 -38.45 -31.37
CA GLN A 33 -14.66 -37.50 -30.55
C GLN A 33 -14.35 -37.72 -29.06
N HIS A 34 -14.34 -36.60 -28.31
CA HIS A 34 -14.37 -36.49 -26.85
C HIS A 34 -13.09 -36.80 -26.03
N ARG A 35 -12.93 -36.00 -24.96
CA ARG A 35 -12.01 -36.06 -23.80
C ARG A 35 -10.54 -35.59 -23.95
N ALA A 36 -10.15 -34.72 -23.00
CA ALA A 36 -8.83 -34.34 -22.47
C ALA A 36 -7.74 -33.86 -23.45
N VAL A 37 -7.03 -32.73 -23.27
CA VAL A 37 -6.38 -32.07 -22.09
C VAL A 37 -5.00 -32.68 -21.74
N ILE A 38 -4.07 -31.82 -21.29
CA ILE A 38 -2.64 -32.05 -20.98
C ILE A 38 -1.71 -32.15 -22.20
N LEU A 39 -1.02 -31.05 -22.55
CA LEU A 39 0.40 -31.00 -22.96
C LEU A 39 0.89 -29.55 -23.27
N LEU A 40 1.06 -28.71 -22.24
CA LEU A 40 1.61 -27.34 -22.40
C LEU A 40 2.55 -26.79 -21.28
N PRO A 41 2.66 -27.36 -20.06
CA PRO A 41 3.65 -26.86 -19.08
C PRO A 41 5.11 -27.28 -19.34
N VAL A 42 5.34 -28.37 -20.08
CA VAL A 42 6.65 -29.04 -20.15
C VAL A 42 7.65 -28.31 -21.06
N GLY A 43 7.21 -27.82 -22.22
CA GLY A 43 8.11 -27.20 -23.22
C GLY A 43 8.85 -25.97 -22.71
N VAL A 44 8.15 -25.09 -21.96
CA VAL A 44 8.73 -23.84 -21.44
C VAL A 44 9.83 -24.10 -20.40
N ARG A 45 9.67 -25.14 -19.57
CA ARG A 45 10.69 -25.53 -18.58
C ARG A 45 11.99 -26.04 -19.24
N LEU A 46 11.89 -26.72 -20.39
CA LEU A 46 13.06 -27.23 -21.12
C LEU A 46 13.88 -26.09 -21.74
N VAL A 47 13.21 -25.13 -22.39
CA VAL A 47 13.86 -23.94 -22.98
C VAL A 47 14.58 -23.11 -21.91
N ARG A 48 13.93 -22.87 -20.74
CA ARG A 48 14.54 -22.13 -19.62
C ARG A 48 15.79 -22.81 -19.03
N ARG A 49 15.96 -24.14 -19.15
CA ARG A 49 17.22 -24.82 -18.76
C ARG A 49 18.30 -24.69 -19.83
N LEU A 50 17.97 -24.85 -21.11
CA LEU A 50 18.95 -24.79 -22.21
C LEU A 50 19.62 -23.40 -22.33
N VAL A 51 18.87 -22.32 -22.12
CA VAL A 51 19.42 -20.94 -22.17
C VAL A 51 20.45 -20.66 -21.07
N ARG A 52 20.38 -21.33 -19.90
CA ARG A 52 21.28 -21.09 -18.77
C ARG A 52 22.72 -21.62 -18.95
N HIS A 53 22.99 -22.43 -19.98
CA HIS A 53 24.30 -23.09 -20.17
C HIS A 53 24.90 -22.92 -21.58
N ALA A 54 24.31 -22.07 -22.43
CA ALA A 54 24.82 -21.83 -23.77
C ALA A 54 25.89 -20.73 -23.79
N SER A 55 27.11 -21.06 -24.23
CA SER A 55 28.14 -20.05 -24.53
C SER A 55 27.81 -19.32 -25.84
N ALA A 56 28.22 -18.04 -25.92
CA ALA A 56 27.73 -17.09 -26.93
C ALA A 56 27.67 -17.56 -28.40
N PRO A 57 28.63 -18.35 -28.96
CA PRO A 57 28.55 -18.80 -30.35
C PRO A 57 27.27 -19.61 -30.67
N HIS A 58 26.80 -20.45 -29.76
CA HIS A 58 25.69 -21.38 -30.02
C HIS A 58 24.31 -20.70 -30.05
N MET A 59 24.21 -19.49 -29.51
CA MET A 59 22.95 -18.72 -29.46
C MET A 59 22.57 -18.16 -30.84
N LEU A 60 23.55 -17.91 -31.71
CA LEU A 60 23.34 -17.42 -33.08
C LEU A 60 22.69 -18.49 -33.98
N ASP A 61 23.17 -19.73 -33.94
CA ASP A 61 22.59 -20.82 -34.75
C ASP A 61 21.17 -21.20 -34.31
N LEU A 62 20.90 -21.17 -33.00
CA LEU A 62 19.54 -21.37 -32.46
C LEU A 62 18.58 -20.30 -33.00
N MET A 63 18.98 -19.02 -32.96
CA MET A 63 18.24 -17.90 -33.55
C MET A 63 18.07 -18.04 -35.06
N GLN A 64 19.09 -18.51 -35.78
CA GLN A 64 19.07 -18.74 -37.22
C GLN A 64 18.07 -19.85 -37.60
N SER A 65 18.04 -20.94 -36.84
CA SER A 65 17.15 -22.09 -37.04
C SER A 65 15.67 -21.71 -36.81
N ILE A 66 15.37 -21.04 -35.70
CA ILE A 66 14.01 -20.54 -35.39
C ILE A 66 13.52 -19.59 -36.51
N ARG A 67 14.37 -18.66 -36.96
CA ARG A 67 14.09 -17.73 -38.06
C ARG A 67 13.79 -18.44 -39.40
N ASN A 68 14.44 -19.58 -39.66
CA ASN A 68 14.22 -20.38 -40.86
C ASN A 68 12.91 -21.18 -40.81
N SER A 69 12.57 -21.79 -39.67
CA SER A 69 11.27 -22.48 -39.51
C SER A 69 10.08 -21.51 -39.69
N LEU A 70 10.17 -20.31 -39.11
CA LEU A 70 9.15 -19.26 -39.29
C LEU A 70 9.06 -18.75 -40.74
N ARG A 71 10.15 -18.80 -41.51
CA ARG A 71 10.17 -18.46 -42.95
C ARG A 71 9.51 -19.51 -43.85
N ASN A 72 9.52 -20.79 -43.45
CA ASN A 72 8.92 -21.86 -44.26
C ASN A 72 7.41 -21.97 -44.06
N ALA A 73 6.89 -21.64 -42.88
CA ALA A 73 5.46 -21.68 -42.56
C ALA A 73 4.60 -20.73 -43.43
N SER A 74 5.16 -19.64 -43.96
CA SER A 74 4.43 -18.55 -44.63
C SER A 74 4.28 -18.72 -46.15
N ARG A 75 4.49 -19.92 -46.71
CA ARG A 75 4.42 -20.18 -48.16
C ARG A 75 3.28 -21.08 -48.65
N ALA A 76 2.47 -21.67 -47.77
CA ALA A 76 1.24 -22.38 -48.16
C ALA A 76 0.03 -21.41 -48.18
N ARG A 77 -0.74 -21.39 -49.29
CA ARG A 77 -1.94 -20.54 -49.45
C ARG A 77 -3.21 -21.39 -49.58
N LEU A 78 -4.22 -21.06 -48.76
CA LEU A 78 -5.64 -20.88 -49.16
C LEU A 78 -6.34 -20.16 -48.00
N ILE A 79 -6.56 -18.85 -48.08
CA ILE A 79 -7.81 -18.20 -48.54
C ILE A 79 -9.03 -18.57 -47.68
N GLY A 80 -9.44 -17.65 -46.81
CA GLY A 80 -10.69 -17.71 -46.04
C GLY A 80 -10.75 -16.60 -44.99
N LEU A 81 -11.75 -15.72 -45.09
CA LEU A 81 -12.14 -14.69 -44.10
C LEU A 81 -11.07 -13.64 -43.69
N LEU A 82 -11.04 -12.61 -44.54
CA LEU A 82 -10.62 -11.21 -44.34
C LEU A 82 -10.46 -10.68 -42.89
N ALA A 83 -9.34 -9.99 -42.69
CA ALA A 83 -9.11 -8.92 -41.71
C ALA A 83 -9.65 -7.56 -42.28
N PRO A 84 -9.46 -6.35 -41.68
CA PRO A 84 -8.52 -5.97 -40.62
C PRO A 84 -9.03 -4.98 -39.54
N ALA A 85 -8.10 -4.55 -38.68
CA ALA A 85 -8.16 -3.28 -37.96
C ALA A 85 -6.88 -2.45 -38.26
N ALA A 86 -6.98 -1.14 -38.05
CA ALA A 86 -5.94 -0.10 -38.20
C ALA A 86 -5.45 0.24 -39.63
N GLY A 87 -5.51 1.54 -39.96
CA GLY A 87 -5.04 2.16 -41.20
C GLY A 87 -5.75 3.51 -41.43
N VAL A 88 -5.03 4.63 -41.34
CA VAL A 88 -5.61 6.00 -41.36
C VAL A 88 -5.07 6.79 -42.56
N ILE A 89 -5.83 7.80 -43.00
CA ILE A 89 -5.46 9.06 -43.72
C ILE A 89 -6.20 9.30 -45.06
N LEU A 90 -6.90 10.45 -45.11
CA LEU A 90 -7.39 11.26 -46.25
C LEU A 90 -8.25 10.62 -47.37
N LEU A 91 -9.50 11.11 -47.51
CA LEU A 91 -9.79 12.20 -48.47
C LEU A 91 -11.14 12.91 -48.18
N LEU A 92 -11.41 13.99 -48.91
CA LEU A 92 -12.51 14.94 -48.71
C LEU A 92 -13.81 14.53 -49.42
N GLY A 93 -14.96 14.87 -48.84
CA GLY A 93 -16.30 14.78 -49.44
C GLY A 93 -17.32 15.54 -48.58
N ALA A 94 -18.30 16.22 -49.20
CA ALA A 94 -19.15 17.21 -48.53
C ALA A 94 -20.65 16.87 -48.54
N SER A 95 -21.47 17.76 -47.97
CA SER A 95 -22.92 17.70 -47.71
C SER A 95 -23.33 16.90 -46.46
N ALA A 96 -24.38 17.28 -45.70
CA ALA A 96 -25.38 18.33 -45.95
C ALA A 96 -25.79 19.13 -44.69
N CYS A 97 -26.61 20.16 -44.94
CA CYS A 97 -27.51 20.89 -44.02
C CYS A 97 -28.35 19.94 -43.12
N SER A 98 -28.96 20.33 -41.99
CA SER A 98 -29.05 21.58 -41.19
C SER A 98 -29.66 21.20 -39.81
N ASP A 99 -30.17 22.02 -38.86
CA ASP A 99 -30.68 23.41 -38.77
C ASP A 99 -30.42 24.00 -37.35
N ASP A 100 -30.78 25.27 -37.13
CA ASP A 100 -30.78 25.94 -35.82
C ASP A 100 -31.78 25.35 -34.80
N ILE A 101 -31.52 25.60 -33.50
CA ILE A 101 -32.55 26.13 -32.56
C ILE A 101 -31.87 26.83 -31.37
N GLN A 102 -32.36 28.03 -31.05
CA GLN A 102 -31.98 28.80 -29.84
C GLN A 102 -32.98 28.58 -28.69
N GLN A 103 -32.68 29.20 -27.54
CA GLN A 103 -33.51 29.44 -26.34
C GLN A 103 -33.28 28.45 -25.18
N ALA A 104 -33.36 28.86 -23.90
CA ALA A 104 -33.17 30.19 -23.31
C ALA A 104 -32.93 30.04 -21.79
N GLN A 105 -32.10 30.90 -21.19
CA GLN A 105 -31.96 30.96 -19.72
C GLN A 105 -32.85 32.07 -19.13
N PRO A 106 -33.69 31.77 -18.13
CA PRO A 106 -34.27 32.79 -17.26
C PRO A 106 -33.34 33.05 -16.05
N GLN A 107 -32.74 34.24 -16.00
CA GLN A 107 -32.07 34.70 -14.79
C GLN A 107 -33.09 34.88 -13.64
N ARG A 108 -32.73 34.51 -12.42
CA ARG A 108 -33.41 35.00 -11.21
C ARG A 108 -32.45 35.79 -10.34
N GLN A 109 -32.63 37.11 -10.35
CA GLN A 109 -32.12 37.96 -9.29
C GLN A 109 -32.88 37.66 -7.99
N ILE A 110 -32.18 37.66 -6.86
CA ILE A 110 -32.79 37.77 -5.53
C ILE A 110 -32.21 39.04 -4.89
N GLN A 111 -33.09 39.89 -4.37
CA GLN A 111 -32.71 41.17 -3.77
C GLN A 111 -32.16 40.94 -2.36
N VAL A 112 -30.99 41.50 -2.06
CA VAL A 112 -30.52 41.67 -0.69
C VAL A 112 -31.20 42.91 -0.12
N GLN A 113 -32.06 42.74 0.89
CA GLN A 113 -32.56 43.86 1.69
C GLN A 113 -31.62 44.09 2.87
N THR A 114 -31.09 45.31 2.98
CA THR A 114 -30.32 45.78 4.13
C THR A 114 -31.22 46.44 5.16
N ALA A 115 -30.92 46.23 6.44
CA ALA A 115 -31.53 46.88 7.59
C ALA A 115 -30.41 47.42 8.51
N PRO A 116 -30.66 48.46 9.33
CA PRO A 116 -29.62 49.43 9.69
C PRO A 116 -28.76 49.06 10.92
N GLN A 117 -27.56 49.66 10.96
CA GLN A 117 -26.71 49.70 12.15
C GLN A 117 -27.20 50.74 13.19
N PRO A 118 -26.86 50.55 14.47
CA PRO A 118 -26.82 51.60 15.49
C PRO A 118 -25.39 51.89 15.99
N ASN A 119 -24.96 53.14 15.80
CA ASN A 119 -23.94 53.94 16.51
C ASN A 119 -22.57 53.34 16.90
N GLU A 120 -21.53 54.03 16.43
CA GLU A 120 -20.19 54.05 17.01
C GLU A 120 -20.18 54.67 18.42
N SER A 121 -19.22 54.28 19.25
CA SER A 121 -18.77 55.05 20.42
C SER A 121 -17.28 54.78 20.69
N GLU A 122 -16.52 55.82 20.99
CA GLU A 122 -15.04 55.74 21.11
C GLU A 122 -14.56 55.11 22.43
N PRO A 123 -13.35 54.51 22.47
CA PRO A 123 -12.98 53.54 23.50
C PRO A 123 -12.34 54.15 24.77
N PRO A 124 -12.54 53.52 25.95
CA PRO A 124 -11.81 53.85 27.17
C PRO A 124 -10.41 53.20 27.21
N THR A 125 -9.39 54.04 27.16
CA THR A 125 -8.05 53.94 27.79
C THR A 125 -7.45 52.54 28.08
N GLN A 126 -6.36 52.22 27.37
CA GLN A 126 -5.45 51.12 27.68
C GLN A 126 -4.69 51.37 29.01
N ALA A 127 -5.28 51.01 30.16
CA ALA A 127 -4.62 51.09 31.46
C ALA A 127 -5.03 50.01 32.50
N ALA A 128 -6.15 49.31 32.29
CA ALA A 128 -6.71 48.39 33.29
C ALA A 128 -6.54 46.88 32.96
N ALA A 129 -6.12 46.54 31.73
CA ALA A 129 -6.16 45.15 31.24
C ALA A 129 -4.94 44.27 31.62
N GLN A 130 -3.90 44.84 32.25
CA GLN A 130 -2.62 44.15 32.47
C GLN A 130 -2.42 43.55 33.87
N SER A 131 -3.39 43.67 34.79
CA SER A 131 -3.25 43.21 36.19
C SER A 131 -4.03 41.94 36.56
N GLN A 132 -4.63 41.25 35.58
CA GLN A 132 -5.40 40.00 35.80
C GLN A 132 -4.91 38.79 34.98
N LEU A 133 -3.76 38.90 34.30
CA LEU A 133 -3.27 37.88 33.35
C LEU A 133 -2.07 37.05 33.86
N GLU A 134 -1.53 37.34 35.06
CA GLU A 134 -0.29 36.73 35.57
C GLU A 134 -0.47 35.70 36.70
N SER A 135 -1.69 35.27 37.03
CA SER A 135 -1.97 34.43 38.21
C SER A 135 -2.54 33.03 37.96
N ARG A 136 -2.43 32.48 36.73
CA ARG A 136 -2.60 31.02 36.52
C ARG A 136 -1.88 30.46 35.29
N ALA A 137 -0.57 30.24 35.43
CA ALA A 137 0.25 29.49 34.48
C ALA A 137 1.13 28.46 35.22
N GLN A 138 0.51 27.39 35.72
CA GLN A 138 1.25 26.13 35.87
C GLN A 138 1.40 25.54 34.47
N PRO A 139 2.57 24.96 34.09
CA PRO A 139 2.68 24.26 32.82
C PRO A 139 1.67 23.12 32.81
N ALA A 140 0.87 23.04 31.75
CA ALA A 140 -0.01 21.89 31.55
C ALA A 140 0.85 20.62 31.47
N GLN A 141 0.37 19.52 32.06
CA GLN A 141 0.96 18.23 31.72
C GLN A 141 0.64 17.93 30.26
N PRO A 142 1.57 17.34 29.48
CA PRO A 142 1.27 16.97 28.10
C PRO A 142 0.04 16.07 28.05
N THR A 143 -0.85 16.32 27.10
CA THR A 143 -1.99 15.46 26.80
C THR A 143 -1.54 14.01 26.55
N GLN A 144 -2.46 13.04 26.61
CA GLN A 144 -2.10 11.67 26.21
C GLN A 144 -1.63 11.63 24.74
N GLN A 145 -2.16 12.49 23.86
CA GLN A 145 -1.73 12.62 22.46
C GLN A 145 -0.28 13.15 22.32
N GLU A 146 0.11 14.16 23.11
CA GLU A 146 1.52 14.63 23.16
C GLU A 146 2.45 13.61 23.84
N ARG A 147 1.93 12.74 24.70
CA ARG A 147 2.67 11.58 25.23
C ARG A 147 2.81 10.47 24.20
N GLN A 148 1.82 10.24 23.33
CA GLN A 148 1.90 9.26 22.24
C GLN A 148 2.98 9.64 21.23
N THR A 149 3.08 10.91 20.81
CA THR A 149 4.17 11.39 19.95
C THR A 149 5.55 11.34 20.61
N ALA A 150 5.62 11.34 21.96
CA ALA A 150 6.87 11.17 22.71
C ALA A 150 7.23 9.69 23.00
N ALA A 151 6.25 8.78 23.03
CA ALA A 151 6.44 7.36 23.35
C ALA A 151 6.93 6.54 22.15
N VAL A 152 6.54 6.90 20.93
CA VAL A 152 6.96 6.19 19.70
C VAL A 152 8.39 6.57 19.31
N GLY A 153 9.37 5.96 19.99
CA GLY A 153 10.76 5.88 19.56
C GLY A 153 11.49 7.23 19.47
N ALA A 154 11.98 7.74 20.61
CA ALA A 154 12.72 9.00 20.72
C ALA A 154 14.15 8.96 20.13
N GLN A 155 14.30 8.52 18.88
CA GLN A 155 15.52 8.66 18.08
C GLN A 155 15.20 9.41 16.79
N HIS A 156 15.78 10.60 16.61
CA HIS A 156 15.84 11.20 15.28
C HIS A 156 16.74 10.33 14.39
N PRO A 157 16.41 10.15 13.09
CA PRO A 157 17.18 9.25 12.23
C PRO A 157 18.62 9.74 12.12
N THR A 158 19.53 9.00 12.76
CA THR A 158 20.91 9.42 12.95
C THR A 158 21.74 8.92 11.78
N PHE A 159 22.31 9.85 11.00
CA PHE A 159 23.22 9.53 9.91
C PHE A 159 24.36 8.64 10.42
N LEU A 160 24.50 7.44 9.85
CA LEU A 160 25.54 6.53 10.27
C LEU A 160 26.94 7.08 9.94
N PRO A 161 27.95 6.80 10.80
CA PRO A 161 29.35 7.01 10.46
C PRO A 161 29.70 6.39 9.09
N ARG A 162 30.60 7.03 8.33
CA ARG A 162 30.99 6.55 6.98
C ARG A 162 31.67 5.18 7.01
N ASP A 163 32.27 4.85 8.14
CA ASP A 163 32.95 3.61 8.49
C ASP A 163 32.02 2.58 9.18
N ALA A 164 30.74 2.90 9.41
CA ALA A 164 29.79 1.94 9.97
C ALA A 164 29.58 0.74 9.03
N THR A 165 29.75 -0.46 9.58
CA THR A 165 29.62 -1.76 8.91
C THR A 165 28.26 -2.42 9.13
N GLU A 166 27.44 -1.90 10.04
CA GLU A 166 26.10 -2.39 10.39
C GLU A 166 25.20 -1.22 10.81
N THR A 167 23.87 -1.42 10.74
CA THR A 167 22.89 -0.47 11.28
C THR A 167 22.79 -0.58 12.81
N ALA A 168 22.10 0.38 13.45
CA ALA A 168 21.77 0.30 14.88
C ALA A 168 20.89 -0.94 15.24
N GLU A 169 20.33 -1.61 14.24
CA GLU A 169 19.51 -2.82 14.35
C GLU A 169 20.34 -4.10 14.03
N GLY A 170 21.67 -3.98 13.88
CA GLY A 170 22.58 -5.10 13.60
C GLY A 170 22.56 -5.61 12.15
N ILE A 171 21.96 -4.86 11.21
CA ILE A 171 21.88 -5.27 9.80
C ILE A 171 23.19 -4.91 9.07
N PRO A 172 23.94 -5.87 8.48
CA PRO A 172 25.20 -5.57 7.80
C PRO A 172 25.05 -4.61 6.61
N ILE A 173 25.95 -3.64 6.50
CA ILE A 173 25.98 -2.63 5.43
C ILE A 173 27.02 -3.05 4.40
N ILE A 174 26.54 -3.30 3.17
CA ILE A 174 27.39 -3.53 2.01
C ILE A 174 27.93 -2.19 1.52
N ARG A 175 29.24 -2.12 1.31
CA ARG A 175 29.96 -0.95 0.77
C ARG A 175 30.88 -1.38 -0.38
N ASP A 176 30.52 -1.02 -1.61
CA ASP A 176 31.30 -1.33 -2.82
C ASP A 176 31.23 -0.21 -3.88
N ASP A 177 32.01 -0.32 -4.96
CA ASP A 177 32.05 0.64 -6.07
C ASP A 177 30.96 0.38 -7.14
N LEU A 178 29.94 -0.44 -6.88
CA LEU A 178 28.97 -0.85 -7.91
C LEU A 178 27.99 0.27 -8.27
N ARG A 179 28.21 0.87 -9.44
CA ARG A 179 27.17 1.64 -10.17
C ARG A 179 26.28 0.68 -10.94
N HIS A 180 25.05 0.46 -10.48
CA HIS A 180 24.14 -0.51 -11.11
C HIS A 180 23.78 -0.08 -12.56
N PRO A 181 24.08 -0.85 -13.63
CA PRO A 181 24.00 -0.38 -15.02
C PRO A 181 22.56 -0.28 -15.58
N VAL A 182 21.57 -0.80 -14.84
CA VAL A 182 20.13 -0.72 -15.16
C VAL A 182 19.48 0.43 -14.39
N TYR A 183 19.73 0.54 -13.08
CA TYR A 183 19.06 1.53 -12.22
C TYR A 183 19.84 2.84 -12.04
N GLY A 184 21.17 2.85 -12.22
CA GLY A 184 22.02 4.04 -12.02
C GLY A 184 22.09 5.02 -13.19
N ARG A 185 21.11 5.02 -14.11
CA ARG A 185 20.96 6.08 -15.13
C ARG A 185 19.96 7.08 -14.64
N ASP A 186 20.31 8.37 -14.70
CA ASP A 186 19.45 9.47 -14.27
C ASP A 186 19.06 9.42 -12.78
N TRP A 187 19.94 8.82 -11.96
CA TRP A 187 19.93 8.82 -10.49
C TRP A 187 21.29 9.25 -9.95
N SER A 188 21.29 10.02 -8.88
CA SER A 188 22.46 10.46 -8.10
C SER A 188 22.74 9.59 -6.86
N THR A 189 21.84 8.64 -6.56
CA THR A 189 21.90 7.66 -5.47
C THR A 189 23.30 7.05 -5.28
N GLU A 190 23.74 6.97 -4.03
CA GLU A 190 24.97 6.27 -3.63
C GLU A 190 24.75 4.75 -3.60
N TRP A 191 24.47 4.13 -4.76
CA TRP A 191 24.12 2.71 -4.94
C TRP A 191 25.07 1.72 -4.25
N GLY A 192 26.34 2.09 -4.12
CA GLY A 192 27.37 1.29 -3.44
C GLY A 192 27.16 1.13 -1.94
N ILE A 193 26.24 1.88 -1.31
CA ILE A 193 25.84 1.77 0.10
C ILE A 193 24.45 1.13 0.16
N ARG A 194 24.32 -0.06 0.77
CA ARG A 194 23.03 -0.78 0.86
C ARG A 194 23.00 -1.81 2.00
N ILE A 195 21.79 -2.25 2.37
CA ILE A 195 21.53 -3.35 3.33
C ILE A 195 20.71 -4.51 2.71
N ILE A 196 20.65 -4.55 1.38
CA ILE A 196 19.96 -5.56 0.55
C ILE A 196 20.82 -5.85 -0.68
N GLU A 197 20.56 -6.93 -1.40
CA GLU A 197 21.18 -7.15 -2.73
C GLU A 197 20.31 -6.61 -3.87
N PHE A 198 20.95 -6.29 -5.01
CA PHE A 198 20.28 -5.58 -6.11
C PHE A 198 19.24 -6.42 -6.86
N ASP A 199 19.26 -7.75 -6.76
CA ASP A 199 18.25 -8.64 -7.35
C ASP A 199 16.98 -8.77 -6.51
N GLU A 200 16.98 -8.26 -5.26
CA GLU A 200 15.77 -8.04 -4.48
C GLU A 200 14.94 -6.84 -4.99
N LEU A 201 15.55 -5.95 -5.79
CA LEU A 201 14.90 -4.76 -6.38
C LEU A 201 14.40 -5.05 -7.80
N LEU A 202 13.08 -5.01 -7.99
CA LEU A 202 12.39 -5.37 -9.22
C LEU A 202 11.65 -4.16 -9.82
N GLN A 203 11.91 -3.83 -11.08
CA GLN A 203 11.30 -2.67 -11.74
C GLN A 203 9.84 -2.94 -12.15
N GLY A 204 8.88 -2.33 -11.45
CA GLY A 204 7.46 -2.35 -11.80
C GLY A 204 7.05 -1.22 -12.76
N ALA A 205 7.62 -0.02 -12.58
CA ALA A 205 7.43 1.15 -13.43
C ALA A 205 8.74 1.96 -13.51
N VAL A 206 8.81 2.99 -14.37
CA VAL A 206 9.92 3.97 -14.29
C VAL A 206 9.65 4.98 -13.15
N ARG A 207 10.72 5.59 -12.63
CA ARG A 207 10.69 6.65 -11.61
C ARG A 207 9.62 7.72 -11.92
N ASP A 208 8.86 8.11 -10.90
CA ASP A 208 7.76 9.09 -10.95
C ASP A 208 6.65 8.81 -12.00
N ARG A 209 6.59 7.61 -12.61
CA ARG A 209 5.50 7.22 -13.53
C ARG A 209 4.14 7.17 -12.83
N ILE A 210 4.17 6.84 -11.54
CA ILE A 210 3.13 7.08 -10.56
C ILE A 210 3.60 8.33 -9.82
N PRO A 211 3.00 9.51 -10.05
CA PRO A 211 3.53 10.76 -9.54
C PRO A 211 3.04 10.98 -8.11
N ALA A 212 3.98 10.99 -7.16
CA ALA A 212 3.68 11.39 -5.79
C ALA A 212 3.11 12.82 -5.75
N LEU A 213 2.15 13.08 -4.87
CA LEU A 213 1.62 14.43 -4.66
C LEU A 213 2.50 15.21 -3.68
N THR A 214 2.55 16.53 -3.85
CA THR A 214 3.32 17.48 -3.03
C THR A 214 2.53 18.77 -2.90
N GLY A 215 2.22 19.21 -1.68
CA GLY A 215 1.33 20.35 -1.45
C GLY A 215 -0.13 20.09 -1.90
N PRO A 216 -0.79 19.07 -1.33
CA PRO A 216 -2.15 18.70 -1.69
C PRO A 216 -3.19 19.79 -1.40
N ASN A 217 -4.22 19.87 -2.25
CA ASN A 217 -5.43 20.66 -2.01
C ASN A 217 -6.45 19.84 -1.20
N TYR A 218 -7.30 20.54 -0.44
CA TYR A 218 -8.30 19.94 0.45
C TYR A 218 -9.71 20.46 0.20
N VAL A 219 -10.69 19.58 0.41
CA VAL A 219 -12.13 19.90 0.39
C VAL A 219 -12.77 19.60 1.75
N THR A 220 -13.93 20.19 2.00
CA THR A 220 -14.73 19.90 3.20
C THR A 220 -15.44 18.55 3.10
N LEU A 221 -15.85 17.97 4.24
CA LEU A 221 -16.73 16.79 4.27
C LEU A 221 -18.01 16.96 3.44
N ALA A 222 -18.65 18.13 3.51
CA ALA A 222 -19.90 18.41 2.80
C ALA A 222 -19.72 18.40 1.26
N GLU A 223 -18.55 18.82 0.78
CA GLU A 223 -18.17 18.75 -0.63
C GLU A 223 -17.78 17.32 -1.04
N ALA A 224 -17.00 16.63 -0.22
CA ALA A 224 -16.62 15.23 -0.42
C ALA A 224 -17.84 14.29 -0.49
N SER A 225 -18.86 14.52 0.34
CA SER A 225 -20.16 13.82 0.32
C SER A 225 -20.94 13.96 -1.00
N THR A 226 -20.54 14.85 -1.92
CA THR A 226 -21.17 14.93 -3.25
C THR A 226 -20.69 13.84 -4.22
N TYR A 227 -19.58 13.15 -3.92
CA TYR A 227 -18.96 12.16 -4.81
C TYR A 227 -18.27 10.97 -4.13
N TYR A 228 -18.30 10.86 -2.80
CA TYR A 228 -17.94 9.65 -2.05
C TYR A 228 -19.17 9.08 -1.34
N SER A 229 -19.26 7.76 -1.24
CA SER A 229 -20.25 7.13 -0.36
C SER A 229 -19.68 6.99 1.05
N GLU A 230 -20.56 6.74 2.02
CA GLU A 230 -20.16 6.49 3.41
C GLU A 230 -19.20 5.28 3.53
N GLU A 231 -19.14 4.39 2.53
CA GLU A 231 -18.26 3.22 2.48
C GLU A 231 -16.95 3.44 1.70
N THR A 232 -16.74 4.61 1.07
CA THR A 232 -15.49 4.90 0.33
C THR A 232 -14.30 4.74 1.29
N PRO A 233 -13.30 3.90 0.96
CA PRO A 233 -12.12 3.72 1.81
C PRO A 233 -11.14 4.89 1.69
N LEU A 234 -10.61 5.33 2.82
CA LEU A 234 -9.58 6.35 2.92
C LEU A 234 -8.57 5.99 4.01
N VAL A 235 -7.37 6.55 3.93
CA VAL A 235 -6.41 6.56 5.04
C VAL A 235 -6.78 7.74 5.94
N GLN A 236 -7.03 7.48 7.22
CA GLN A 236 -7.21 8.50 8.25
C GLN A 236 -5.87 8.80 8.92
N VAL A 237 -5.49 10.08 8.97
CA VAL A 237 -4.36 10.60 9.75
C VAL A 237 -4.89 11.72 10.65
N ASN A 238 -4.36 11.87 11.86
CA ASN A 238 -4.66 13.02 12.72
C ASN A 238 -3.41 13.33 13.54
N VAL A 239 -2.87 14.53 13.36
CA VAL A 239 -1.71 15.04 14.11
C VAL A 239 -2.12 16.36 14.74
N ASN A 240 -1.85 16.53 16.03
CA ASN A 240 -2.13 17.75 16.80
C ASN A 240 -3.58 18.29 16.68
N GLY A 241 -4.56 17.41 16.45
CA GLY A 241 -5.97 17.79 16.30
C GLY A 241 -6.36 18.22 14.87
N ASP A 242 -5.56 17.89 13.86
CA ASP A 242 -5.83 18.15 12.45
C ASP A 242 -6.18 16.85 11.69
N PRO A 243 -7.47 16.42 11.69
CA PRO A 243 -7.89 15.16 11.06
C PRO A 243 -7.98 15.28 9.53
N ARG A 244 -7.25 14.40 8.83
CA ARG A 244 -7.20 14.33 7.36
C ARG A 244 -7.60 12.97 6.83
N GLY A 245 -8.34 12.98 5.72
CA GLY A 245 -8.72 11.79 4.96
C GLY A 245 -8.07 11.77 3.58
N TYR A 246 -7.35 10.69 3.26
CA TYR A 246 -6.70 10.48 1.95
C TYR A 246 -7.37 9.30 1.23
N PRO A 247 -8.32 9.53 0.30
CA PRO A 247 -9.10 8.47 -0.32
C PRO A 247 -8.26 7.48 -1.12
N LEU A 248 -8.49 6.17 -0.95
CA LEU A 248 -7.80 5.16 -1.76
C LEU A 248 -8.19 5.25 -3.25
N GLU A 249 -9.33 5.88 -3.56
CA GLU A 249 -9.69 6.29 -4.92
C GLU A 249 -8.65 7.19 -5.59
N ILE A 250 -7.88 7.95 -4.80
CA ILE A 250 -6.77 8.81 -5.25
C ILE A 250 -5.43 8.09 -5.02
N LEU A 251 -5.20 7.53 -3.83
CA LEU A 251 -3.90 6.92 -3.50
C LEU A 251 -3.54 5.73 -4.39
N THR A 252 -4.51 4.94 -4.89
CA THR A 252 -4.26 3.87 -5.88
C THR A 252 -3.68 4.37 -7.22
N TRP A 253 -3.66 5.69 -7.47
CA TRP A 253 -3.11 6.33 -8.66
C TRP A 253 -1.85 7.18 -8.42
N HIS A 254 -1.43 7.34 -7.16
CA HIS A 254 -0.37 8.26 -6.72
C HIS A 254 0.62 7.66 -5.71
N GLU A 255 0.19 6.66 -4.93
CA GLU A 255 0.90 5.87 -3.91
C GLU A 255 1.53 6.66 -2.74
N ILE A 256 1.85 7.94 -2.91
CA ILE A 256 2.52 8.81 -1.95
C ILE A 256 1.92 10.23 -2.02
N VAL A 257 1.68 10.84 -0.86
CA VAL A 257 1.31 12.26 -0.68
C VAL A 257 2.22 12.89 0.36
N ASN A 258 2.93 13.94 -0.01
CA ASN A 258 3.77 14.74 0.90
C ASN A 258 3.02 16.00 1.30
N ASP A 259 2.83 16.18 2.61
CA ASP A 259 1.85 17.10 3.19
C ASP A 259 2.36 17.69 4.53
N VAL A 260 1.60 18.62 5.12
CA VAL A 260 1.83 19.14 6.47
C VAL A 260 0.51 19.08 7.26
N VAL A 261 0.46 18.20 8.27
CA VAL A 261 -0.73 17.94 9.09
C VAL A 261 -0.45 18.35 10.53
N GLY A 262 -1.29 19.20 11.12
CA GLY A 262 -1.09 19.69 12.49
C GLY A 262 0.20 20.48 12.68
N GLY A 263 0.77 21.02 11.59
CA GLY A 263 2.08 21.66 11.54
C GLY A 263 3.28 20.71 11.37
N VAL A 264 3.07 19.38 11.36
CA VAL A 264 4.12 18.37 11.19
C VAL A 264 4.23 17.97 9.72
N PRO A 265 5.43 18.01 9.11
CA PRO A 265 5.66 17.46 7.77
C PRO A 265 5.49 15.94 7.77
N VAL A 266 4.63 15.43 6.88
CA VAL A 266 4.32 14.00 6.77
C VAL A 266 4.36 13.51 5.33
N THR A 267 4.59 12.21 5.19
CA THR A 267 4.44 11.47 3.94
C THR A 267 3.45 10.34 4.17
N VAL A 268 2.25 10.46 3.59
CA VAL A 268 1.19 9.46 3.65
C VAL A 268 1.29 8.56 2.43
N THR A 269 1.26 7.25 2.64
CA THR A 269 1.57 6.25 1.61
C THR A 269 0.51 5.15 1.56
N PHE A 270 0.34 4.56 0.38
CA PHE A 270 -0.44 3.34 0.18
C PHE A 270 0.21 2.47 -0.90
N CYS A 271 0.61 1.25 -0.54
CA CYS A 271 1.02 0.25 -1.51
C CYS A 271 -0.20 -0.60 -1.93
N PRO A 272 -0.75 -0.41 -3.15
CA PRO A 272 -1.92 -1.18 -3.60
C PRO A 272 -1.62 -2.67 -3.82
N LEU A 273 -0.34 -3.03 -4.03
CA LEU A 273 0.07 -4.44 -4.12
C LEU A 273 0.13 -5.13 -2.75
N CYS A 274 0.21 -4.39 -1.64
CA CYS A 274 0.32 -4.95 -0.29
C CYS A 274 -0.90 -4.65 0.60
N ASN A 275 -1.87 -3.84 0.13
CA ASN A 275 -2.95 -3.25 0.93
C ASN A 275 -2.44 -2.37 2.09
N THR A 276 -1.19 -1.92 2.02
CA THR A 276 -0.46 -1.33 3.14
C THR A 276 -0.57 0.19 3.12
N ALA A 277 -1.34 0.77 4.04
CA ALA A 277 -1.38 2.21 4.28
C ALA A 277 -0.51 2.57 5.49
N ILE A 278 0.46 3.47 5.31
CA ILE A 278 1.35 3.95 6.38
C ILE A 278 1.59 5.45 6.19
N ALA A 279 1.57 6.21 7.29
CA ALA A 279 2.06 7.58 7.32
C ALA A 279 3.39 7.66 8.10
N PHE A 280 4.28 8.54 7.66
CA PHE A 280 5.56 8.81 8.29
C PHE A 280 5.73 10.30 8.55
N GLU A 281 6.42 10.67 9.63
CA GLU A 281 7.00 12.02 9.72
C GLU A 281 8.15 12.14 8.72
N SER A 282 8.11 13.18 7.89
CA SER A 282 9.06 13.40 6.80
C SER A 282 10.18 14.40 7.15
N GLN A 283 10.21 14.90 8.38
CA GLN A 283 11.32 15.70 8.89
C GLN A 283 12.41 14.81 9.51
N ILE A 284 13.66 14.99 9.06
CA ILE A 284 14.84 14.27 9.52
C ILE A 284 15.87 15.30 9.99
N GLY A 285 15.97 15.50 11.31
CA GLY A 285 16.75 16.59 11.87
C GLY A 285 16.13 17.95 11.54
N GLU A 286 16.90 18.84 10.91
CA GLU A 286 16.43 20.17 10.48
C GLU A 286 15.88 20.19 9.04
N GLU A 287 16.04 19.11 8.27
CA GLU A 287 15.56 19.02 6.88
C GLU A 287 14.20 18.32 6.77
N VAL A 288 13.32 18.86 5.92
CA VAL A 288 12.11 18.18 5.46
C VAL A 288 12.43 17.43 4.17
N TYR A 289 12.10 16.14 4.15
CA TYR A 289 12.31 15.25 3.01
C TYR A 289 11.00 15.13 2.22
N GLN A 290 11.08 15.16 0.90
CA GLN A 290 9.94 14.83 0.03
C GLN A 290 10.17 13.50 -0.66
N PHE A 291 9.18 12.62 -0.64
CA PHE A 291 9.27 11.28 -1.22
C PHE A 291 8.60 11.18 -2.59
N GLY A 292 9.15 10.32 -3.44
CA GLY A 292 8.64 9.97 -4.76
C GLY A 292 8.57 8.45 -4.96
N VAL A 293 7.78 8.02 -5.93
CA VAL A 293 7.70 6.60 -6.30
C VAL A 293 8.91 6.27 -7.19
N SER A 294 9.77 5.37 -6.72
CA SER A 294 10.96 4.96 -7.49
C SER A 294 10.61 4.10 -8.72
N GLY A 295 9.43 3.48 -8.70
CA GLY A 295 9.02 2.46 -9.66
C GLY A 295 9.70 1.10 -9.45
N LEU A 296 10.53 0.97 -8.42
CA LEU A 296 11.07 -0.30 -7.93
C LEU A 296 10.13 -0.89 -6.87
N LEU A 297 10.15 -2.21 -6.76
CA LEU A 297 9.44 -3.00 -5.77
C LEU A 297 10.40 -3.99 -5.13
N ARG A 298 10.16 -4.34 -3.86
CA ARG A 298 10.85 -5.44 -3.17
C ARG A 298 9.81 -6.27 -2.43
N ASN A 299 9.72 -7.57 -2.72
CA ASN A 299 8.64 -8.44 -2.24
C ASN A 299 7.23 -7.86 -2.52
N SER A 300 7.03 -7.31 -3.72
CA SER A 300 5.88 -6.49 -4.16
C SER A 300 5.62 -5.18 -3.40
N ASP A 301 6.27 -4.94 -2.27
CA ASP A 301 6.15 -3.68 -1.53
C ASP A 301 6.80 -2.51 -2.29
N LEU A 302 6.23 -1.33 -2.09
CA LEU A 302 6.64 -0.08 -2.67
C LEU A 302 8.02 0.32 -2.17
N VAL A 303 8.97 0.53 -3.09
CA VAL A 303 10.21 1.23 -2.78
C VAL A 303 10.01 2.72 -3.07
N MET A 304 9.97 3.52 -2.02
CA MET A 304 10.00 4.97 -2.11
C MET A 304 11.43 5.45 -2.41
N TYR A 305 11.58 6.70 -2.83
CA TYR A 305 12.86 7.40 -2.79
C TYR A 305 12.69 8.82 -2.26
N ASP A 306 13.72 9.38 -1.61
CA ASP A 306 13.69 10.79 -1.16
C ASP A 306 14.32 11.75 -2.18
N ARG A 307 13.76 12.95 -2.35
CA ARG A 307 14.23 13.95 -3.32
C ARG A 307 15.49 14.71 -2.85
N ASN A 308 15.88 14.60 -1.58
CA ASN A 308 17.01 15.32 -0.98
C ASN A 308 18.36 14.62 -1.28
N THR A 309 18.38 13.29 -1.23
CA THR A 309 19.58 12.45 -1.37
C THR A 309 19.45 11.33 -2.41
N GLU A 310 18.23 11.09 -2.92
CA GLU A 310 17.88 9.98 -3.81
C GLU A 310 18.20 8.61 -3.23
N SER A 311 18.13 8.45 -1.90
CA SER A 311 18.18 7.14 -1.27
C SER A 311 16.85 6.41 -1.44
N LEU A 312 16.89 5.08 -1.44
CA LEU A 312 15.72 4.21 -1.56
C LEU A 312 15.25 3.76 -0.18
N TRP A 313 13.94 3.73 0.04
CA TRP A 313 13.32 3.41 1.31
C TRP A 313 12.21 2.38 1.13
N GLN A 314 12.18 1.35 1.98
CA GLN A 314 11.12 0.34 1.99
C GLN A 314 9.85 0.92 2.64
N GLN A 315 8.69 0.87 1.98
CA GLN A 315 7.46 1.48 2.51
C GLN A 315 6.96 0.76 3.77
N SER A 316 7.00 -0.57 3.81
CA SER A 316 6.51 -1.36 4.96
C SER A 316 7.23 -1.04 6.29
N SER A 317 8.55 -0.88 6.24
CA SER A 317 9.40 -0.69 7.44
C SER A 317 9.86 0.76 7.66
N GLY A 318 9.65 1.66 6.68
CA GLY A 318 10.19 3.01 6.70
C GLY A 318 11.71 3.09 6.71
N ARG A 319 12.43 1.99 6.41
CA ARG A 319 13.90 1.90 6.50
C ARG A 319 14.58 2.25 5.18
N ALA A 320 15.65 3.03 5.23
CA ALA A 320 16.51 3.30 4.07
C ALA A 320 17.34 2.05 3.71
N ILE A 321 17.14 1.52 2.49
CA ILE A 321 17.69 0.25 2.02
C ILE A 321 18.88 0.40 1.06
N VAL A 322 18.97 1.52 0.32
CA VAL A 322 20.07 1.85 -0.59
C VAL A 322 20.33 3.36 -0.57
N GLY A 323 21.59 3.80 -0.66
CA GLY A 323 21.97 5.21 -0.75
C GLY A 323 22.51 5.82 0.55
N ARG A 324 22.61 7.15 0.58
CA ARG A 324 23.23 7.90 1.69
C ARG A 324 22.52 7.72 3.03
N MET A 325 21.20 7.53 2.99
CA MET A 325 20.36 7.46 4.19
C MET A 325 20.38 6.09 4.88
N VAL A 326 21.06 5.08 4.32
CA VAL A 326 21.11 3.71 4.89
C VAL A 326 21.46 3.71 6.38
N GLY A 327 20.62 3.04 7.17
CA GLY A 327 20.65 3.07 8.63
C GLY A 327 19.63 4.01 9.27
N ALA A 328 19.02 4.92 8.51
CA ALA A 328 17.84 5.67 8.94
C ALA A 328 16.57 4.82 8.83
N ARG A 329 15.66 5.02 9.79
CA ARG A 329 14.27 4.54 9.76
C ARG A 329 13.36 5.74 10.04
N LEU A 330 12.29 5.90 9.27
CA LEU A 330 11.30 6.97 9.46
C LEU A 330 10.46 6.71 10.71
N ARG A 331 10.03 7.77 11.39
CA ARG A 331 9.08 7.66 12.52
C ARG A 331 7.66 7.53 11.98
N TYR A 332 6.94 6.51 12.43
CA TYR A 332 5.56 6.24 12.04
C TYR A 332 4.61 7.28 12.63
N VAL A 333 3.63 7.71 11.83
CA VAL A 333 2.46 8.48 12.27
C VAL A 333 1.26 7.52 12.29
N PRO A 334 0.45 7.47 13.36
CA PRO A 334 -0.75 6.63 13.41
C PRO A 334 -1.68 6.88 12.21
N ALA A 335 -1.90 5.84 11.42
CA ALA A 335 -2.77 5.85 10.25
C ALA A 335 -3.55 4.54 10.16
N SER A 336 -4.80 4.61 9.70
CA SER A 336 -5.69 3.44 9.58
C SER A 336 -6.55 3.55 8.31
N ILE A 337 -6.86 2.42 7.67
CA ILE A 337 -7.81 2.40 6.55
C ILE A 337 -9.23 2.33 7.11
N VAL A 338 -10.01 3.39 6.90
CA VAL A 338 -11.38 3.53 7.42
C VAL A 338 -12.35 3.98 6.33
N SER A 339 -13.65 3.89 6.59
CA SER A 339 -14.66 4.43 5.68
C SER A 339 -14.78 5.95 5.81
N PHE A 340 -15.16 6.61 4.72
CA PHE A 340 -15.46 8.05 4.72
C PHE A 340 -16.56 8.40 5.73
N GLY A 341 -17.59 7.58 5.88
CA GLY A 341 -18.65 7.77 6.86
C GLY A 341 -18.19 7.64 8.32
N GLN A 342 -17.24 6.73 8.59
CA GLN A 342 -16.59 6.62 9.91
C GLN A 342 -15.80 7.89 10.23
N LEU A 343 -14.94 8.36 9.30
CA LEU A 343 -14.20 9.61 9.46
C LEU A 343 -15.16 10.80 9.65
N ARG A 344 -16.17 10.95 8.78
CA ARG A 344 -17.15 12.04 8.76
C ARG A 344 -17.98 12.11 10.05
N SER A 345 -18.27 10.96 10.66
CA SER A 345 -19.02 10.88 11.92
C SER A 345 -18.14 11.13 13.14
N ALA A 346 -16.84 10.78 13.06
CA ALA A 346 -15.91 10.96 14.16
C ALA A 346 -15.29 12.37 14.24
N PHE A 347 -14.95 12.97 13.09
CA PHE A 347 -14.19 14.21 12.98
C PHE A 347 -14.95 15.19 12.06
N PRO A 348 -15.91 15.97 12.60
CA PRO A 348 -16.83 16.80 11.81
C PRO A 348 -16.16 18.02 11.14
N ASP A 349 -14.90 18.28 11.48
CA ASP A 349 -14.00 19.31 10.97
C ASP A 349 -12.97 18.77 9.96
N ALA A 350 -12.94 17.46 9.71
CA ALA A 350 -11.91 16.82 8.89
C ALA A 350 -11.87 17.32 7.43
N LEU A 351 -10.67 17.37 6.89
CA LEU A 351 -10.40 17.79 5.51
C LEU A 351 -10.01 16.58 4.65
N ILE A 352 -10.62 16.49 3.46
CA ILE A 352 -10.41 15.38 2.52
C ILE A 352 -9.51 15.82 1.38
N LEU A 353 -8.53 14.99 1.02
CA LEU A 353 -7.67 15.20 -0.15
C LEU A 353 -8.54 15.40 -1.40
N SER A 354 -8.38 16.55 -2.06
CA SER A 354 -9.17 16.92 -3.24
C SER A 354 -8.87 16.03 -4.44
N ARG A 355 -9.89 15.75 -5.26
CA ARG A 355 -9.72 15.19 -6.61
C ARG A 355 -8.98 16.17 -7.56
N GLU A 356 -8.82 17.44 -7.20
CA GLU A 356 -8.05 18.45 -7.95
C GLU A 356 -6.53 18.37 -7.68
N THR A 357 -5.93 17.26 -8.08
CA THR A 357 -4.50 16.93 -7.88
C THR A 357 -3.56 17.52 -8.95
N GLY A 358 -4.10 18.13 -10.00
CA GLY A 358 -3.37 18.51 -11.21
C GLY A 358 -3.14 17.37 -12.22
N TRP A 359 -3.58 16.13 -11.94
CA TRP A 359 -3.34 14.98 -12.83
C TRP A 359 -4.62 14.43 -13.48
N PRO A 360 -4.61 14.11 -14.79
CA PRO A 360 -5.77 13.51 -15.47
C PRO A 360 -5.88 12.01 -15.16
N ARG A 361 -6.38 11.68 -13.97
CA ARG A 361 -6.61 10.30 -13.49
C ARG A 361 -8.10 10.00 -13.32
N ALA A 362 -8.47 8.74 -13.49
CA ALA A 362 -9.84 8.26 -13.31
C ALA A 362 -10.07 7.79 -11.86
N TYR A 363 -10.06 8.73 -10.91
CA TYR A 363 -10.24 8.42 -9.48
C TYR A 363 -11.55 7.67 -9.24
N GLY A 364 -11.47 6.59 -8.45
CA GLY A 364 -12.56 5.62 -8.26
C GLY A 364 -12.51 4.41 -9.20
N GLN A 365 -11.73 4.46 -10.28
CA GLN A 365 -11.37 3.26 -11.06
C GLN A 365 -10.17 2.55 -10.41
N ASN A 366 -10.27 1.23 -10.28
CA ASN A 366 -9.22 0.35 -9.75
C ASN A 366 -8.47 -0.37 -10.89
N PRO A 367 -7.16 -0.15 -11.08
CA PRO A 367 -6.35 -0.89 -12.05
C PRO A 367 -5.94 -2.30 -11.57
N TYR A 368 -5.98 -2.57 -10.27
CA TYR A 368 -5.66 -3.86 -9.63
C TYR A 368 -6.92 -4.70 -9.38
N ARG A 369 -7.76 -4.88 -10.41
CA ARG A 369 -9.04 -5.60 -10.29
C ARG A 369 -8.84 -7.06 -9.84
N ASN A 370 -9.67 -7.52 -8.91
CA ASN A 370 -9.67 -8.85 -8.28
C ASN A 370 -8.36 -9.19 -7.51
N TYR A 371 -7.48 -8.21 -7.25
CA TYR A 371 -6.16 -8.49 -6.65
C TYR A 371 -6.28 -9.03 -5.21
N ASP A 372 -7.28 -8.53 -4.46
CA ASP A 372 -7.56 -8.92 -3.07
C ASP A 372 -8.51 -10.12 -2.92
N ASN A 373 -8.79 -10.84 -4.01
CA ASN A 373 -9.72 -11.97 -3.98
C ASN A 373 -9.12 -13.13 -3.15
N PRO A 374 -9.78 -13.61 -2.07
CA PRO A 374 -9.19 -14.60 -1.16
C PRO A 374 -8.84 -15.95 -1.82
N GLU A 375 -9.58 -16.36 -2.87
CA GLU A 375 -9.39 -17.66 -3.54
C GLU A 375 -8.38 -17.61 -4.69
N THR A 376 -8.27 -16.47 -5.39
CA THR A 376 -7.60 -16.37 -6.70
C THR A 376 -6.67 -15.16 -6.87
N GLY A 377 -6.65 -14.25 -5.89
CA GLY A 377 -5.80 -13.06 -5.88
C GLY A 377 -4.38 -13.33 -5.37
N GLY A 378 -3.73 -12.26 -4.89
CA GLY A 378 -2.36 -12.30 -4.38
C GLY A 378 -1.29 -11.96 -5.43
N PRO A 379 -0.01 -12.25 -5.14
CA PRO A 379 1.10 -11.53 -5.75
C PRO A 379 1.31 -11.87 -7.22
N TYR A 380 1.62 -10.83 -8.01
CA TYR A 380 2.16 -11.00 -9.35
C TYR A 380 3.55 -11.62 -9.25
N GLY A 381 3.70 -12.87 -9.70
CA GLY A 381 4.95 -13.65 -9.68
C GLY A 381 6.09 -13.14 -10.59
N ILE A 382 6.09 -11.84 -10.91
CA ILE A 382 7.19 -11.07 -11.48
C ILE A 382 7.78 -10.07 -10.47
N PHE A 383 7.10 -9.85 -9.34
CA PHE A 383 7.49 -8.96 -8.24
C PHE A 383 7.57 -9.67 -6.87
N PHE A 384 7.32 -10.99 -6.85
CA PHE A 384 7.32 -11.84 -5.66
C PHE A 384 7.70 -13.29 -6.02
N ASP A 385 8.40 -14.00 -5.14
CA ASP A 385 8.59 -15.45 -5.29
C ASP A 385 7.38 -16.21 -4.75
N ARG A 386 6.58 -16.80 -5.64
CA ARG A 386 5.37 -17.52 -5.23
C ARG A 386 5.66 -18.83 -4.49
N ASP A 387 6.88 -19.34 -4.53
CA ASP A 387 7.29 -20.54 -3.81
C ASP A 387 7.73 -20.23 -2.35
N SER A 388 7.81 -18.96 -1.93
CA SER A 388 8.17 -18.53 -0.55
C SER A 388 6.99 -18.09 0.34
N ILE A 389 5.75 -18.10 -0.20
CA ILE A 389 4.54 -17.72 0.53
C ILE A 389 4.29 -18.70 1.68
N ASP A 390 4.16 -18.20 2.90
CA ASP A 390 3.77 -19.01 4.07
C ASP A 390 2.32 -19.52 3.93
N PRO A 391 2.09 -20.84 3.93
CA PRO A 391 0.78 -21.44 3.68
C PRO A 391 -0.19 -21.37 4.87
N ARG A 392 0.16 -20.73 6.00
CA ARG A 392 -0.75 -20.57 7.17
C ARG A 392 -2.01 -19.74 6.86
N LEU A 393 -1.99 -18.87 5.85
CA LEU A 393 -3.16 -18.15 5.31
C LEU A 393 -3.14 -18.12 3.76
N PRO A 394 -4.29 -17.86 3.11
CA PRO A 394 -4.33 -17.43 1.71
C PRO A 394 -3.44 -16.19 1.48
N PRO A 395 -2.77 -16.05 0.32
CA PRO A 395 -1.77 -14.99 0.13
C PRO A 395 -2.35 -13.58 0.35
N ALA A 396 -3.53 -13.32 -0.23
CA ALA A 396 -4.25 -12.05 -0.17
C ALA A 396 -5.31 -12.00 0.95
N GLU A 397 -5.28 -12.92 1.92
CA GLU A 397 -5.95 -12.63 3.19
C GLU A 397 -5.27 -11.42 3.84
N ARG A 398 -6.09 -10.53 4.42
CA ARG A 398 -5.57 -9.38 5.14
C ARG A 398 -5.11 -9.79 6.54
N VAL A 399 -4.16 -9.06 7.08
CA VAL A 399 -3.76 -9.14 8.48
C VAL A 399 -3.62 -7.73 9.05
N VAL A 400 -4.01 -7.56 10.30
CA VAL A 400 -3.49 -6.47 11.14
C VAL A 400 -2.15 -6.95 11.68
N ALA A 401 -1.09 -6.17 11.47
CA ALA A 401 0.27 -6.57 11.82
C ALA A 401 0.98 -5.54 12.71
N ILE A 402 1.81 -6.05 13.63
CA ILE A 402 2.54 -5.27 14.64
C ILE A 402 3.98 -5.80 14.75
N GLU A 403 4.95 -4.89 14.68
CA GLU A 403 6.35 -5.10 15.07
C GLU A 403 6.51 -4.58 16.52
N GLY A 404 6.90 -5.45 17.44
CA GLY A 404 7.04 -5.12 18.87
C GLY A 404 8.38 -4.45 19.20
N PRO A 405 8.52 -3.78 20.36
CA PRO A 405 9.77 -3.15 20.81
C PRO A 405 11.03 -4.05 20.82
N SER A 406 10.88 -5.38 20.89
CA SER A 406 11.99 -6.35 20.81
C SER A 406 12.36 -6.78 19.38
N GLY A 407 11.61 -6.32 18.37
CA GLY A 407 11.69 -6.81 16.99
C GLY A 407 10.88 -8.09 16.74
N ALA A 408 10.14 -8.58 17.75
CA ALA A 408 9.14 -9.63 17.56
C ALA A 408 8.02 -9.16 16.60
N ALA A 409 7.30 -10.11 15.99
CA ALA A 409 6.20 -9.81 15.07
C ALA A 409 4.94 -10.63 15.41
N VAL A 410 3.78 -9.98 15.38
CA VAL A 410 2.47 -10.64 15.47
C VAL A 410 1.57 -10.18 14.32
N ALA A 411 0.72 -11.08 13.85
CA ALA A 411 -0.33 -10.81 12.89
C ALA A 411 -1.66 -11.43 13.34
N TYR A 412 -2.76 -10.71 13.09
CA TYR A 412 -4.13 -11.14 13.35
C TYR A 412 -4.86 -11.26 12.02
N ALA A 413 -5.30 -12.48 11.68
CA ALA A 413 -5.99 -12.78 10.43
C ALA A 413 -7.35 -12.09 10.36
N TRP A 414 -7.66 -11.47 9.23
CA TRP A 414 -8.90 -10.70 9.03
C TRP A 414 -10.15 -11.56 9.24
N SER A 415 -10.09 -12.86 8.89
CA SER A 415 -11.16 -13.83 9.15
C SER A 415 -11.49 -13.99 10.63
N ALA A 416 -10.50 -13.95 11.52
CA ALA A 416 -10.72 -13.98 12.97
C ALA A 416 -11.26 -12.63 13.48
N LEU A 417 -10.74 -11.52 12.96
CA LEU A 417 -11.17 -10.17 13.35
C LEU A 417 -12.62 -9.85 12.93
N GLU A 418 -13.08 -10.34 11.77
CA GLU A 418 -14.47 -10.20 11.32
C GLU A 418 -15.47 -10.97 12.20
N VAL A 419 -15.03 -12.04 12.88
CA VAL A 419 -15.83 -12.82 13.85
C VAL A 419 -15.78 -12.20 15.25
N GLU A 420 -14.59 -12.08 15.84
CA GLU A 420 -14.40 -11.62 17.23
C GLU A 420 -14.76 -10.13 17.40
N ARG A 421 -14.39 -9.32 16.40
CA ARG A 421 -14.54 -7.85 16.31
C ARG A 421 -13.85 -7.02 17.40
N ALA A 422 -13.60 -7.56 18.60
CA ALA A 422 -12.80 -6.96 19.67
C ALA A 422 -11.82 -8.02 20.24
N LEU A 423 -10.80 -8.38 19.44
CA LEU A 423 -9.86 -9.45 19.80
C LEU A 423 -8.80 -8.92 20.78
N HIS A 424 -8.68 -9.55 21.94
CA HIS A 424 -7.71 -9.19 22.98
C HIS A 424 -6.48 -10.10 22.95
N ASP A 425 -5.30 -9.55 23.17
CA ASP A 425 -4.03 -10.28 23.17
C ASP A 425 -2.98 -9.59 24.06
N SER A 426 -1.94 -10.32 24.44
CA SER A 426 -0.75 -9.75 25.09
C SER A 426 0.46 -10.03 24.19
N PHE A 427 1.16 -8.96 23.80
CA PHE A 427 2.24 -9.03 22.82
C PHE A 427 3.41 -8.15 23.22
N ASP A 428 4.59 -8.76 23.36
CA ASP A 428 5.87 -8.07 23.60
C ASP A 428 5.86 -7.08 24.80
N GLY A 429 5.03 -7.36 25.81
CA GLY A 429 4.83 -6.53 26.99
C GLY A 429 3.68 -5.52 26.90
N ILE A 430 2.91 -5.52 25.81
CA ILE A 430 1.76 -4.66 25.56
C ILE A 430 0.47 -5.50 25.62
N ASP A 431 -0.43 -5.17 26.55
CA ASP A 431 -1.78 -5.76 26.63
C ASP A 431 -2.73 -4.94 25.74
N LEU A 432 -3.19 -5.54 24.63
CA LEU A 432 -3.83 -4.82 23.53
C LEU A 432 -5.19 -5.40 23.13
N VAL A 433 -5.96 -4.57 22.40
CA VAL A 433 -7.19 -4.97 21.72
C VAL A 433 -7.14 -4.54 20.26
N VAL A 434 -7.55 -5.45 19.37
CA VAL A 434 -7.74 -5.22 17.94
C VAL A 434 -9.24 -5.07 17.68
N PHE A 435 -9.65 -3.87 17.29
CA PHE A 435 -11.02 -3.58 16.87
C PHE A 435 -11.18 -3.82 15.36
N TRP A 436 -12.32 -4.39 14.98
CA TRP A 436 -12.78 -4.51 13.60
C TRP A 436 -14.24 -4.05 13.47
N THR A 437 -14.51 -3.28 12.43
CA THR A 437 -15.84 -2.72 12.15
C THR A 437 -16.20 -2.87 10.67
N PRO A 438 -17.46 -3.16 10.31
CA PRO A 438 -17.92 -3.10 8.93
C PRO A 438 -18.01 -1.64 8.46
N GLY A 439 -17.87 -1.40 7.16
CA GLY A 439 -18.06 -0.05 6.59
C GLY A 439 -17.20 0.25 5.39
N ALA A 440 -15.88 0.03 5.45
CA ALA A 440 -14.99 0.35 4.33
C ALA A 440 -15.09 -0.68 3.19
N ARG A 441 -15.07 -0.22 1.93
CA ARG A 441 -14.92 -1.05 0.72
C ARG A 441 -13.47 -1.38 0.40
N SER A 442 -13.24 -2.47 -0.31
CA SER A 442 -11.94 -2.75 -0.91
C SER A 442 -11.62 -1.78 -2.05
N ALA A 443 -10.43 -1.19 -2.05
CA ALA A 443 -9.89 -0.47 -3.22
C ALA A 443 -9.40 -1.40 -4.35
N LEU A 444 -9.35 -2.72 -4.10
CA LEU A 444 -8.57 -3.71 -4.87
C LEU A 444 -9.42 -4.89 -5.39
N ASP A 445 -10.73 -4.85 -5.19
CA ASP A 445 -11.70 -5.85 -5.65
C ASP A 445 -12.29 -5.48 -7.02
N ALA A 446 -13.43 -4.78 -7.07
CA ALA A 446 -14.10 -4.40 -8.30
C ALA A 446 -13.32 -3.36 -9.11
N SER A 447 -13.62 -3.22 -10.41
CA SER A 447 -13.02 -2.19 -11.28
C SER A 447 -13.44 -0.76 -10.91
N VAL A 448 -14.56 -0.60 -10.20
CA VAL A 448 -15.02 0.69 -9.65
C VAL A 448 -15.15 0.51 -8.14
N ILE A 449 -14.44 1.33 -7.37
CA ILE A 449 -14.26 1.14 -5.92
C ILE A 449 -15.59 1.29 -5.15
N SER A 450 -16.49 2.17 -5.59
CA SER A 450 -17.86 2.28 -5.05
C SER A 450 -18.69 0.99 -5.16
N ASN A 451 -18.31 0.09 -6.09
CA ASN A 451 -19.02 -1.15 -6.38
C ASN A 451 -18.30 -2.39 -5.81
N ALA A 452 -17.17 -2.19 -5.13
CA ALA A 452 -16.41 -3.26 -4.49
C ALA A 452 -17.12 -3.79 -3.24
N ARG A 453 -16.77 -5.02 -2.87
CA ARG A 453 -17.13 -5.65 -1.59
C ARG A 453 -16.71 -4.76 -0.41
N GLN A 454 -17.53 -4.75 0.65
CA GLN A 454 -17.06 -4.29 1.94
C GLN A 454 -16.00 -5.26 2.46
N VAL A 455 -15.02 -4.72 3.18
CA VAL A 455 -13.96 -5.47 3.88
C VAL A 455 -13.82 -5.03 5.34
N GLY A 456 -14.45 -3.93 5.74
CA GLY A 456 -14.33 -3.39 7.08
C GLY A 456 -13.04 -2.61 7.32
N ALA A 457 -12.90 -2.13 8.54
CA ALA A 457 -11.85 -1.22 8.99
C ALA A 457 -11.37 -1.63 10.40
N THR A 458 -10.07 -1.42 10.64
CA THR A 458 -9.31 -1.96 11.77
C THR A 458 -8.58 -0.87 12.53
N ALA A 459 -8.38 -1.11 13.83
CA ALA A 459 -7.50 -0.31 14.69
C ALA A 459 -7.01 -1.14 15.88
N VAL A 460 -5.86 -0.77 16.45
CA VAL A 460 -5.27 -1.43 17.63
C VAL A 460 -5.01 -0.42 18.73
N PHE A 461 -5.39 -0.78 19.96
CA PHE A 461 -5.24 0.05 21.15
C PHE A 461 -4.61 -0.72 22.31
N GLU A 462 -3.89 -0.01 23.17
CA GLU A 462 -3.59 -0.50 24.51
C GLU A 462 -4.89 -0.61 25.32
N THR A 463 -5.03 -1.68 26.08
CA THR A 463 -6.16 -1.88 27.01
C THR A 463 -6.06 -1.03 28.29
N SER A 464 -4.90 -0.42 28.54
CA SER A 464 -4.65 0.37 29.74
C SER A 464 -5.07 1.84 29.56
N LEU A 465 -6.03 2.28 30.38
CA LEU A 465 -6.44 3.69 30.47
C LEU A 465 -6.35 4.15 31.93
N ASP A 466 -5.52 5.16 32.20
CA ASP A 466 -5.27 5.75 33.52
C ASP A 466 -5.04 4.72 34.66
N GLY A 467 -4.34 3.62 34.34
CA GLY A 467 -4.00 2.55 35.28
C GLY A 467 -5.09 1.49 35.48
N ARG A 468 -6.15 1.50 34.66
CA ARG A 468 -7.17 0.45 34.57
C ARG A 468 -7.03 -0.30 33.26
N THR A 469 -6.89 -1.62 33.33
CA THR A 469 -7.10 -2.50 32.17
C THR A 469 -8.59 -2.56 31.85
N LEU A 470 -8.93 -2.27 30.60
CA LEU A 470 -10.27 -2.41 30.03
C LEU A 470 -10.36 -3.69 29.18
N SER A 471 -11.53 -4.32 29.18
CA SER A 471 -11.90 -5.37 28.23
C SER A 471 -13.15 -4.94 27.48
N PHE A 472 -13.17 -5.21 26.18
CA PHE A 472 -14.17 -4.70 25.26
C PHE A 472 -14.97 -5.82 24.61
N GLN A 473 -16.24 -5.55 24.32
CA GLN A 473 -17.08 -6.38 23.47
C GLN A 473 -17.70 -5.54 22.35
N PRO A 474 -18.10 -6.13 21.22
CA PRO A 474 -18.89 -5.44 20.21
C PRO A 474 -20.21 -4.95 20.81
N ASN A 475 -20.61 -3.71 20.53
CA ASN A 475 -21.81 -3.14 21.13
C ASN A 475 -23.08 -3.89 20.64
N PRO A 476 -23.87 -4.54 21.52
CA PRO A 476 -25.04 -5.30 21.12
C PRO A 476 -26.23 -4.42 20.70
N ASP A 477 -26.26 -3.17 21.15
CA ASP A 477 -27.34 -2.22 20.83
C ASP A 477 -27.08 -1.43 19.53
N ASP A 478 -25.88 -1.54 18.95
CA ASP A 478 -25.49 -0.89 17.69
C ASP A 478 -25.71 -1.80 16.47
N ALA A 479 -26.87 -1.61 15.82
CA ALA A 479 -27.22 -2.31 14.59
C ALA A 479 -26.33 -1.99 13.36
N SER A 480 -25.43 -1.00 13.44
CA SER A 480 -24.40 -0.76 12.41
C SER A 480 -23.13 -1.58 12.63
N GLY A 481 -22.89 -2.04 13.88
CA GLY A 481 -21.70 -2.77 14.27
C GLY A 481 -20.40 -1.95 14.28
N GLN A 482 -20.48 -0.62 14.34
CA GLN A 482 -19.31 0.27 14.30
C GLN A 482 -18.79 0.72 15.68
N THR A 483 -19.47 0.33 16.76
CA THR A 483 -19.09 0.66 18.15
C THR A 483 -18.85 -0.56 19.04
N PHE A 484 -18.13 -0.32 20.14
CA PHE A 484 -17.76 -1.28 21.18
C PHE A 484 -18.24 -0.80 22.55
N VAL A 485 -18.26 -1.69 23.55
CA VAL A 485 -18.56 -1.35 24.95
C VAL A 485 -17.51 -1.97 25.86
N ASP A 486 -16.99 -1.22 26.85
CA ASP A 486 -16.09 -1.78 27.87
C ASP A 486 -16.86 -2.42 29.03
N GLU A 487 -16.37 -3.56 29.53
CA GLU A 487 -17.02 -4.32 30.60
C GLU A 487 -16.92 -3.64 31.99
N GLN A 488 -15.94 -2.76 32.18
CA GLN A 488 -15.63 -2.15 33.48
C GLN A 488 -16.54 -0.97 33.82
N THR A 489 -17.07 -0.26 32.82
CA THR A 489 -17.90 0.93 32.98
C THR A 489 -19.16 0.96 32.12
N GLY A 490 -19.21 0.16 31.05
CA GLY A 490 -20.28 0.23 30.05
C GLY A 490 -20.23 1.50 29.19
N SER A 491 -19.07 2.12 29.00
CA SER A 491 -18.92 3.24 28.07
C SER A 491 -18.88 2.72 26.64
N THR A 492 -19.42 3.49 25.70
CA THR A 492 -19.47 3.15 24.27
C THR A 492 -18.28 3.76 23.54
N TRP A 493 -17.58 3.00 22.70
CA TRP A 493 -16.34 3.39 22.03
C TRP A 493 -16.44 3.30 20.49
N ASP A 494 -15.75 4.19 19.78
CA ASP A 494 -15.61 4.13 18.31
C ASP A 494 -14.32 3.41 17.84
N ILE A 495 -14.25 3.13 16.52
CA ILE A 495 -13.07 2.56 15.86
C ILE A 495 -11.79 3.43 15.96
N PHE A 496 -11.91 4.69 16.39
CA PHE A 496 -10.76 5.58 16.62
C PHE A 496 -10.29 5.57 18.08
N GLY A 497 -10.95 4.78 18.94
CA GLY A 497 -10.61 4.57 20.35
C GLY A 497 -11.17 5.63 21.28
N ARG A 498 -12.24 6.34 20.89
CA ARG A 498 -12.82 7.42 21.69
C ARG A 498 -14.13 6.98 22.35
N ALA A 499 -14.29 7.31 23.63
CA ALA A 499 -15.53 7.08 24.34
C ALA A 499 -16.60 8.11 23.93
N LEU A 500 -17.64 7.62 23.26
CA LEU A 500 -18.76 8.40 22.73
C LEU A 500 -19.83 8.71 23.79
N ALA A 501 -19.96 7.85 24.81
CA ALA A 501 -20.98 7.96 25.85
C ALA A 501 -20.61 7.08 27.06
N GLY A 502 -21.10 7.45 28.25
CA GLY A 502 -20.95 6.66 29.48
C GLY A 502 -19.94 7.24 30.48
N PRO A 503 -19.54 6.49 31.52
CA PRO A 503 -18.67 7.01 32.58
C PRO A 503 -17.26 7.48 32.14
N LEU A 504 -16.83 7.14 30.93
CA LEU A 504 -15.55 7.55 30.32
C LEU A 504 -15.74 8.48 29.10
N GLU A 505 -16.93 9.02 28.86
CA GLU A 505 -17.24 9.90 27.72
C GLU A 505 -16.21 11.03 27.54
N GLY A 506 -15.62 11.11 26.34
CA GLY A 506 -14.55 12.06 26.00
C GLY A 506 -13.12 11.52 26.14
N GLU A 507 -12.91 10.38 26.79
CA GLU A 507 -11.59 9.74 26.90
C GLU A 507 -11.15 9.07 25.57
N GLN A 508 -9.84 8.89 25.42
CA GLN A 508 -9.18 8.38 24.21
C GLN A 508 -8.20 7.25 24.57
N LEU A 509 -8.37 6.06 24.01
CA LEU A 509 -7.42 4.96 24.13
C LEU A 509 -6.11 5.26 23.39
N THR A 510 -4.99 4.77 23.92
CA THR A 510 -3.68 4.85 23.26
C THR A 510 -3.61 3.90 22.07
N ARG A 511 -3.39 4.43 20.86
CA ARG A 511 -3.17 3.61 19.66
C ARG A 511 -1.82 2.91 19.70
N VAL A 512 -1.81 1.61 19.45
CA VAL A 512 -0.59 0.87 19.11
C VAL A 512 -0.27 1.13 17.63
N ILE A 513 1.01 1.34 17.29
CA ILE A 513 1.44 1.41 15.89
C ILE A 513 1.28 0.03 15.26
N HIS A 514 0.37 -0.05 14.30
CA HIS A 514 0.03 -1.24 13.52
C HIS A 514 -0.07 -0.86 12.04
N SER A 515 -0.19 -1.86 11.18
CA SER A 515 -0.54 -1.63 9.77
C SER A 515 -1.32 -2.81 9.20
N ASP A 516 -2.25 -2.52 8.29
CA ASP A 516 -2.93 -3.55 7.52
C ASP A 516 -2.03 -4.02 6.37
N HIS A 517 -1.96 -5.33 6.12
CA HIS A 517 -1.22 -5.92 4.99
C HIS A 517 -1.99 -7.07 4.38
N PHE A 518 -1.65 -7.47 3.15
CA PHE A 518 -1.82 -8.85 2.72
C PHE A 518 -0.78 -9.74 3.40
N TRP A 519 -1.19 -10.95 3.82
CA TRP A 519 -0.32 -11.90 4.52
C TRP A 519 1.01 -12.13 3.80
N PHE A 520 0.98 -12.33 2.48
CA PHE A 520 2.19 -12.56 1.69
C PHE A 520 3.21 -11.41 1.78
N ALA A 521 2.74 -10.17 1.93
CA ALA A 521 3.59 -8.98 1.95
C ALA A 521 4.26 -8.80 3.31
N TRP A 522 3.50 -8.97 4.39
CA TRP A 522 4.02 -8.92 5.76
C TRP A 522 5.03 -10.04 6.03
N GLN A 523 4.66 -11.28 5.73
CA GLN A 523 5.50 -12.46 6.02
C GLN A 523 6.83 -12.43 5.26
N ALA A 524 6.90 -11.80 4.08
CA ALA A 524 8.15 -11.66 3.33
C ALA A 524 9.20 -10.76 3.99
N PHE A 525 8.81 -9.97 5.01
CA PHE A 525 9.73 -9.21 5.86
C PHE A 525 9.80 -9.78 7.30
N HIS A 526 8.71 -10.38 7.78
CA HIS A 526 8.60 -10.93 9.15
C HIS A 526 8.27 -12.45 9.12
N PRO A 527 9.20 -13.32 8.66
CA PRO A 527 8.91 -14.74 8.43
C PRO A 527 8.63 -15.54 9.71
N THR A 528 9.07 -15.06 10.88
CA THR A 528 8.84 -15.67 12.20
C THR A 528 7.68 -15.00 12.95
N THR A 529 6.66 -14.52 12.23
CA THR A 529 5.47 -13.90 12.80
C THR A 529 4.62 -14.91 13.58
N ARG A 530 4.29 -14.60 14.85
CA ARG A 530 3.21 -15.25 15.60
C ARG A 530 1.89 -14.91 14.91
N LEU A 531 1.10 -15.92 14.56
CA LEU A 531 -0.15 -15.71 13.83
C LEU A 531 -1.35 -16.13 14.67
N LEU A 532 -2.32 -15.22 14.82
CA LEU A 532 -3.64 -15.51 15.37
C LEU A 532 -4.64 -15.62 14.22
N ARG A 533 -5.32 -16.75 14.09
CA ARG A 533 -6.28 -17.06 13.02
C ARG A 533 -7.32 -18.06 13.47
N LEU A 534 -8.40 -18.24 12.71
CA LEU A 534 -9.37 -19.30 12.97
C LEU A 534 -8.82 -20.70 12.64
N VAL A 535 -9.15 -21.69 13.46
CA VAL A 535 -8.93 -23.13 13.23
C VAL A 535 -10.27 -23.85 13.41
N GLY A 536 -10.99 -24.00 12.30
CA GLY A 536 -12.44 -24.24 12.36
C GLY A 536 -13.14 -22.92 12.63
N ASP A 537 -14.07 -22.90 13.59
CA ASP A 537 -14.84 -21.71 13.95
C ASP A 537 -14.24 -20.95 15.17
N GLU A 538 -13.13 -21.42 15.74
CA GLU A 538 -12.50 -20.92 16.97
C GLU A 538 -11.14 -20.22 16.69
N PRO A 539 -10.80 -19.11 17.35
CA PRO A 539 -9.45 -18.52 17.27
C PRO A 539 -8.36 -19.43 17.86
N ALA A 540 -7.22 -19.50 17.18
CA ALA A 540 -6.03 -20.23 17.60
C ALA A 540 -4.74 -19.48 17.25
N VAL A 541 -3.65 -19.84 17.95
CA VAL A 541 -2.32 -19.23 17.79
C VAL A 541 -1.35 -20.24 17.17
N ASP A 542 -0.88 -19.96 15.96
CA ASP A 542 0.26 -20.66 15.34
C ASP A 542 1.55 -19.88 15.66
N GLN A 543 2.55 -20.59 16.21
CA GLN A 543 3.92 -20.09 16.42
C GLN A 543 4.81 -20.50 15.23
#